data_AF-A0A830BQU9-F1
#
_entry.id   AF-A0A830BQU9-F1
#
_cell.length_a   1.000
_cell.length_b   1.000
_cell.length_c   1.000
_cell.angle_alpha   90.00
_cell.angle_beta   90.00
_cell.angle_gamma   90.00
#
_symmetry.space_group_name_H-M   'P 1'
#
loop_
_entity.id
_entity.type
_entity.pdbx_description
1 polymer ?
#
loop_
_entity_poly.entity_id
_entity_poly.type
_entity_poly.pdbx_seq_one_letter_code
_entity_poly.pdbx_strand_id
1 'polypeptide(L)' 'MFLLYEYDIFLDIYNNIKSYSYLAFFISGILAPIRKGLEKFSNYETGIEPMGDAWLQFIIRYYMFALVFVIFDVEITFLY' A
#
# COMPACT_ATOMS: atom_id res chain seq x y z
N MET A 1 -13.78 13.17 30.89
CA MET A 1 -12.32 12.97 30.97
C MET A 1 -11.86 11.54 30.71
N PHE A 2 -12.76 10.54 30.59
CA PHE A 2 -12.39 9.14 30.30
C PHE A 2 -12.30 8.81 28.79
N LEU A 3 -13.07 9.51 27.93
CA LEU A 3 -13.13 9.27 26.48
C LEU A 3 -11.87 9.67 25.70
N LEU A 4 -11.06 10.60 26.22
CA LEU A 4 -9.81 11.02 25.55
C LEU A 4 -8.68 10.00 25.78
N TYR A 5 -8.67 9.32 26.93
CA TYR A 5 -7.64 8.35 27.28
C TYR A 5 -7.66 7.10 26.37
N GLU A 6 -8.84 6.64 25.96
CA GLU A 6 -8.96 5.53 24.99
C GLU A 6 -8.39 5.92 23.61
N TYR A 7 -8.55 7.18 23.21
CA TYR A 7 -7.96 7.69 21.97
C TYR A 7 -6.45 7.86 22.08
N ASP A 8 -5.93 8.30 23.24
CA ASP A 8 -4.50 8.37 23.50
C ASP A 8 -3.85 6.98 23.38
N ILE A 9 -4.47 5.93 23.95
CA ILE A 9 -4.03 4.54 23.79
C ILE A 9 -4.03 4.11 22.32
N PHE A 10 -5.08 4.46 21.57
CA PHE A 10 -5.18 4.14 20.15
C PHE A 10 -4.06 4.80 19.33
N LEU A 11 -3.78 6.07 19.59
CA LEU A 11 -2.68 6.81 18.95
C LEU A 11 -1.32 6.19 19.28
N ASP A 12 -1.10 5.80 20.53
CA ASP A 12 0.14 5.16 20.95
C ASP A 12 0.35 3.83 20.23
N ILE A 13 -0.69 2.99 20.13
CA ILE A 13 -0.62 1.73 19.38
C ILE A 13 -0.31 1.99 17.91
N TYR A 14 -1.02 2.92 17.27
CA TYR A 14 -0.82 3.25 15.86
C TYR A 14 0.60 3.75 15.57
N ASN A 15 1.13 4.62 16.42
CA ASN A 15 2.49 5.14 16.30
C ASN A 15 3.55 4.04 16.50
N ASN A 16 3.33 3.12 17.44
CA ASN A 16 4.21 1.96 17.63
C ASN A 16 4.24 1.06 16.39
N ILE A 17 3.07 0.71 15.83
CA ILE A 17 2.98 -0.13 14.61
C ILE A 17 3.75 0.49 13.45
N LYS A 18 3.53 1.78 13.21
CA LYS A 18 4.25 2.55 12.19
C LYS A 18 5.76 2.53 12.41
N SER A 19 6.18 2.79 13.65
CA SER A 19 7.60 2.80 14.03
C SER A 19 8.29 1.49 13.67
N TYR A 20 7.65 0.33 13.92
CA TYR A 20 8.20 -0.97 13.53
C TYR A 20 8.38 -1.11 12.01
N SER A 21 7.43 -0.66 11.19
CA SER A 21 7.56 -0.68 9.73
C SER A 21 8.70 0.21 9.23
N TYR A 22 8.82 1.43 9.76
CA TYR A 22 9.92 2.33 9.42
C TYR A 22 11.28 1.77 9.85
N LEU A 23 11.36 1.21 11.06
CA LEU A 23 12.57 0.59 11.58
C LEU A 23 13.00 -0.60 10.72
N ALA A 24 12.07 -1.48 10.36
CA ALA A 24 12.36 -2.64 9.51
C ALA A 24 12.89 -2.21 8.13
N PHE A 25 12.26 -1.21 7.50
CA PHE A 25 12.72 -0.66 6.23
C PHE A 25 14.11 -0.01 6.35
N PHE A 26 14.35 0.75 7.42
CA PHE A 26 15.63 1.43 7.65
C PHE A 26 16.78 0.46 7.90
N ILE A 27 16.55 -0.54 8.76
CA ILE A 27 17.52 -1.61 9.03
C ILE A 27 17.84 -2.37 7.72
N SER A 28 16.82 -2.71 6.94
CA SER A 28 17.00 -3.37 5.64
C SER A 28 17.83 -2.50 4.67
N GLY A 29 17.54 -1.20 4.58
CA GLY A 29 18.26 -0.27 3.72
C GLY A 29 19.75 -0.10 4.08
N ILE A 30 20.12 -0.29 5.35
CA ILE A 30 21.52 -0.20 5.81
C ILE A 30 22.24 -1.55 5.67
N LEU A 31 21.60 -2.66 6.05
CA LEU A 31 22.25 -3.98 6.11
C LEU A 31 22.29 -4.69 4.76
N ALA A 32 21.35 -4.39 3.85
CA ALA A 32 21.26 -5.10 2.58
C ALA A 32 22.45 -4.77 1.66
N PRO A 33 23.06 -5.77 1.00
CA PRO A 33 24.13 -5.54 0.06
C PRO A 33 23.63 -4.76 -1.16
N ILE A 34 24.25 -3.60 -1.42
CA ILE A 34 23.89 -2.74 -2.55
C ILE A 34 24.63 -3.22 -3.81
N ARG A 35 24.03 -4.13 -4.57
CA ARG A 35 24.46 -4.41 -5.95
C ARG A 35 23.85 -3.37 -6.89
N LYS A 36 24.68 -2.57 -7.55
CA LYS A 36 24.26 -1.64 -8.61
C LYS A 36 24.53 -2.32 -9.95
N GLY A 37 23.50 -2.52 -10.75
CA GLY A 37 23.60 -3.05 -12.11
C GLY A 37 22.38 -2.65 -12.90
N LEU A 38 22.55 -2.31 -14.18
CA LEU A 38 21.45 -1.84 -15.04
C LEU A 38 20.29 -2.85 -15.08
N GLU A 39 20.60 -4.15 -15.14
CA GLU A 39 19.64 -5.26 -15.10
C GLU A 39 18.85 -5.34 -13.79
N LYS A 40 19.42 -4.91 -12.64
CA LYS A 40 18.66 -4.92 -11.38
C LYS A 40 17.54 -3.87 -11.38
N PHE A 41 17.72 -2.80 -12.16
CA PHE A 41 16.75 -1.72 -12.29
C PHE A 41 15.84 -1.87 -13.52
N SER A 42 16.05 -2.91 -14.35
CA SER A 42 15.12 -3.23 -15.43
C SER A 42 13.89 -3.96 -14.89
N ASN A 43 12.75 -3.79 -15.54
CA ASN A 43 11.55 -4.54 -15.23
C ASN A 43 11.79 -6.05 -15.43
N TYR A 44 11.20 -6.86 -14.56
CA TYR A 44 11.29 -8.31 -14.68
C TYR A 44 10.44 -8.80 -15.86
N GLU A 45 11.07 -9.57 -16.73
CA GLU A 45 10.46 -10.24 -17.90
C GLU A 45 10.93 -11.70 -17.95
N THR A 46 10.46 -12.47 -18.93
CA THR A 46 10.82 -13.89 -19.13
C THR A 46 12.23 -14.11 -19.72
N GLY A 47 13.10 -13.09 -19.70
CA GLY A 47 14.46 -13.13 -20.25
C GLY A 47 14.58 -12.59 -21.68
N ILE A 48 13.53 -11.97 -22.20
CA ILE A 48 13.49 -11.29 -23.51
C ILE A 48 13.32 -9.79 -23.26
N GLU A 49 13.88 -8.96 -24.13
CA GLU A 49 13.65 -7.51 -24.05
C GLU A 49 12.16 -7.20 -24.22
N PRO A 50 11.59 -6.35 -23.34
CA PRO A 50 10.18 -5.99 -23.43
C PRO A 50 9.90 -5.34 -24.78
N MET A 51 8.96 -5.91 -25.52
CA MET A 51 8.56 -5.43 -26.84
C MET A 51 7.19 -4.77 -26.77
N GLY A 52 7.09 -3.56 -27.30
CA GLY A 52 5.85 -2.78 -27.35
C GLY A 52 5.64 -1.90 -26.12
N ASP A 53 4.55 -1.14 -26.17
CA ASP A 53 4.15 -0.28 -25.08
C ASP A 53 3.28 -1.04 -24.07
N ALA A 54 3.48 -0.79 -22.78
CA ALA A 54 2.68 -1.36 -21.69
C ALA A 54 1.30 -0.65 -21.54
N TRP A 55 0.56 -0.49 -22.65
CA TRP A 55 -0.81 0.04 -22.59
C TRP A 55 -1.77 -1.04 -22.10
N LEU A 56 -2.20 -0.89 -20.85
CA LEU A 56 -3.32 -1.66 -20.33
C LEU A 56 -4.64 -1.03 -20.78
N GLN A 57 -5.52 -1.82 -21.38
CA GLN A 57 -6.90 -1.39 -21.60
C GLN A 57 -7.58 -1.18 -20.25
N PHE A 58 -8.09 0.03 -20.00
CA PHE A 58 -8.80 0.32 -18.78
C PHE A 58 -10.11 -0.48 -18.72
N ILE A 59 -10.15 -1.48 -17.83
CA ILE A 59 -11.34 -2.32 -17.65
C ILE A 59 -12.29 -1.62 -16.67
N ILE A 60 -13.40 -1.09 -17.18
CA ILE A 60 -14.41 -0.35 -16.40
C ILE A 60 -14.99 -1.14 -15.20
N ARG A 61 -14.89 -2.48 -15.20
CA ARG A 61 -15.39 -3.32 -14.09
C ARG A 61 -14.82 -2.91 -12.74
N TYR A 62 -13.53 -2.59 -12.64
CA TYR A 62 -12.93 -2.21 -11.35
C TYR A 62 -13.51 -0.91 -10.81
N TYR A 63 -13.79 0.04 -11.71
CA TYR A 63 -14.47 1.29 -11.35
C TYR A 63 -15.90 1.03 -10.88
N MET A 64 -16.66 0.20 -11.60
CA MET A 64 -18.02 -0.15 -11.18
C MET A 64 -18.05 -0.81 -9.80
N PHE A 65 -17.12 -1.73 -9.52
CA PHE A 65 -17.01 -2.35 -8.18
C PHE A 65 -16.69 -1.32 -7.10
N ALA A 66 -15.73 -0.42 -7.34
CA ALA A 66 -15.38 0.63 -6.38
C ALA A 66 -16.55 1.60 -6.12
N LEU A 67 -17.27 2.00 -7.18
CA LEU A 67 -18.41 2.91 -7.07
C LEU A 67 -19.54 2.28 -6.25
N VAL A 68 -19.87 1.02 -6.53
CA VAL A 68 -20.89 0.27 -5.77
C VAL A 68 -20.45 0.09 -4.32
N PHE A 69 -19.19 -0.24 -4.05
CA PHE A 69 -18.64 -0.34 -2.70
C PHE A 69 -18.82 0.96 -1.91
N VAL A 70 -18.48 2.12 -2.50
CA VAL A 70 -18.62 3.43 -1.84
C VAL A 70 -20.09 3.74 -1.53
N ILE A 71 -21.02 3.44 -2.43
CA ILE A 71 -22.45 3.65 -2.18
C ILE A 71 -22.91 2.81 -0.99
N PHE A 72 -22.55 1.52 -0.97
CA PHE A 72 -22.94 0.64 0.13
C PHE A 72 -22.26 0.99 1.46
N ASP A 73 -21.03 1.47 1.45
CA ASP A 73 -20.34 1.93 2.67
C ASP A 73 -21.06 3.13 3.31
N VAL A 74 -21.50 4.07 2.47
CA VAL A 74 -22.34 5.20 2.91
C VAL A 74 -23.69 4.70 3.41
N GLU A 75 -24.34 3.76 2.73
CA GLU A 75 -25.61 3.16 3.17
C GLU A 75 -25.49 2.52 4.55
N ILE A 76 -24.43 1.73 4.79
CA ILE A 76 -24.17 1.08 6.09
C ILE A 76 -24.00 2.13 7.19
N THR A 77 -23.32 3.24 6.91
CA THR A 77 -23.17 4.36 7.87
C THR A 77 -24.51 4.98 8.28
N PHE A 78 -25.55 4.90 7.44
CA PHE A 78 -26.91 5.37 7.80
C PHE A 78 -27.77 4.28 8.44
N LEU A 79 -27.45 3.00 8.25
CA LEU A 79 -28.18 1.87 8.84
C LEU A 79 -27.80 1.62 10.31
N TYR A 80 -26.59 2.00 10.72
CA TYR A 80 -26.05 1.86 12.09
C TYR A 80 -25.85 3.22 12.77
#